data_AF-A0A120HPL0-F1
#
_entry.id   AF-A0A120HPL0-F1
#
_cell.length_a   1.000
_cell.length_b   1.000
_cell.length_c   1.000
_cell.angle_alpha   90.00
_cell.angle_beta   90.00
_cell.angle_gamma   90.00
#
_symmetry.space_group_name_H-M   'P 1'
#
loop_
_entity.id
_entity.type
_entity.pdbx_description
1 polymer ?
#
loop_
_entity_poly.entity_id
_entity_poly.type
_entity_poly.pdbx_seq_one_letter_code
_entity_poly.pdbx_strand_id
1 'polypeptide(L)' 'MKKSIVHVVLVVKDYDEAIAFYTKKLHFTLVEDIEQPEQNKRWSVVSSPNSNEKQQAFIG' A
#
# COMPACT_ATOMS: atom_id res chain seq x y z
N MET A 1 10.58 21.98 -12.28
CA MET A 1 10.53 20.57 -12.71
C MET A 1 10.18 19.71 -11.51
N LYS A 2 9.07 18.95 -11.51
CA LYS A 2 8.76 17.99 -10.43
C LYS A 2 9.07 16.58 -10.95
N LYS A 3 10.12 15.96 -10.41
CA LYS A 3 10.34 14.51 -10.52
C LYS A 3 9.90 13.92 -9.18
N SER A 4 8.80 13.17 -9.18
CA SER A 4 8.35 12.42 -8.01
C SER A 4 8.26 10.96 -8.43
N ILE A 5 9.26 10.15 -8.03
CA ILE A 5 9.13 8.70 -8.00
C ILE A 5 9.26 8.35 -6.52
N VAL A 6 8.13 8.31 -5.83
CA VAL A 6 8.05 7.86 -4.45
C VAL A 6 7.41 6.49 -4.50
N HIS A 7 8.25 5.45 -4.42
CA HIS A 7 7.80 4.08 -4.27
C HIS A 7 8.31 3.60 -2.93
N VAL A 8 7.42 3.61 -1.93
CA VAL A 8 7.74 3.20 -0.57
C VAL A 8 7.23 1.79 -0.38
N VAL A 9 8.12 0.91 0.03
CA VAL A 9 7.82 -0.47 0.40
C VAL A 9 7.81 -0.56 1.92
N LEU A 10 6.67 -0.94 2.49
CA LEU A 10 6.52 -1.17 3.93
C LEU A 10 6.14 -2.61 4.18
N VAL A 11 6.87 -3.25 5.10
CA VAL A 11 6.49 -4.55 5.65
C VAL A 11 5.64 -4.32 6.89
N VAL A 12 4.40 -4.75 6.86
CA VAL A 12 3.46 -4.61 7.99
C VAL A 12 3.06 -5.98 8.48
N LYS A 13 3.00 -6.11 9.82
CA LYS A 13 2.66 -7.35 10.51
C LYS A 13 1.16 -7.64 10.48
N ASP A 14 0.36 -6.58 10.58
CA ASP A 14 -1.10 -6.65 10.64
C ASP A 14 -1.72 -5.86 9.48
N TYR A 15 -2.33 -6.59 8.54
CA TYR A 15 -2.97 -6.02 7.35
C TYR A 15 -4.06 -5.00 7.72
N ASP A 16 -4.97 -5.41 8.59
CA ASP A 16 -6.16 -4.63 8.94
C ASP A 16 -5.80 -3.30 9.61
N GLU A 17 -4.73 -3.28 10.40
CA GLU A 17 -4.25 -2.05 11.02
C GLU A 17 -3.60 -1.12 9.98
N ALA A 18 -2.75 -1.67 9.11
CA ALA A 18 -2.09 -0.90 8.07
C ALA A 18 -3.10 -0.31 7.09
N ILE A 19 -4.01 -1.13 6.56
CA ILE A 19 -5.04 -0.69 5.63
C ILE A 19 -5.95 0.34 6.31
N ALA A 20 -6.33 0.17 7.57
CA ALA A 20 -7.14 1.15 8.29
C ALA A 20 -6.39 2.47 8.50
N PHE A 21 -5.10 2.45 8.76
CA PHE A 21 -4.29 3.67 8.85
C PHE A 21 -4.24 4.40 7.50
N TYR A 22 -3.88 3.71 6.42
CA TYR A 22 -3.78 4.32 5.10
C TYR A 22 -5.15 4.78 4.57
N THR A 23 -6.20 3.97 4.72
CA THR A 23 -7.55 4.30 4.22
C THR A 23 -8.33 5.26 5.13
N LYS A 24 -8.20 5.18 6.46
CA LYS A 24 -8.99 6.04 7.38
C LYS A 24 -8.26 7.30 7.85
N LYS A 25 -6.94 7.26 8.06
CA LYS A 25 -6.19 8.45 8.50
C LYS A 25 -5.72 9.26 7.30
N LEU A 26 -5.15 8.59 6.32
CA LEU A 26 -4.57 9.22 5.13
C LEU A 26 -5.55 9.29 3.95
N HIS A 27 -6.73 8.66 4.06
CA HIS A 27 -7.77 8.61 3.02
C HIS A 27 -7.31 7.99 1.70
N PHE A 28 -6.36 7.04 1.75
CA PHE A 28 -5.87 6.34 0.57
C PHE A 28 -6.88 5.32 0.08
N THR A 29 -6.86 5.04 -1.22
CA THR A 29 -7.64 4.01 -1.87
C THR A 29 -6.79 2.78 -2.14
N LEU A 30 -7.36 1.60 -1.89
CA LEU A 30 -6.76 0.33 -2.29
C LEU A 30 -6.89 0.20 -3.81
N VAL A 31 -5.74 0.03 -4.48
CA VAL A 31 -5.65 -0.07 -5.94
C VAL A 31 -5.51 -1.53 -6.34
N GLU A 32 -4.65 -2.28 -5.65
CA GLU A 32 -4.37 -3.68 -5.96
C GLU A 32 -4.25 -4.47 -4.66
N ASP A 33 -4.77 -5.69 -4.67
CA ASP A 33 -4.67 -6.64 -3.56
C ASP A 33 -4.50 -8.04 -4.13
N ILE A 34 -3.27 -8.56 -4.08
CA ILE A 34 -2.85 -9.80 -4.72
C ILE A 34 -2.23 -10.71 -3.67
N GLU A 35 -2.79 -11.90 -3.52
CA GLU A 35 -2.24 -12.95 -2.66
C GLU A 35 -1.15 -13.73 -3.42
N GLN A 36 0.03 -13.89 -2.82
CA GLN A 36 1.11 -14.75 -3.32
C GLN A 36 1.20 -16.02 -2.46
N PRO A 37 0.49 -17.10 -2.84
CA PRO A 37 0.45 -18.34 -2.08
C PRO A 37 1.80 -19.05 -1.99
N GLU A 38 2.67 -18.88 -3.00
CA GLU A 38 4.00 -19.53 -3.05
C GLU A 38 4.95 -19.01 -1.95
N GLN A 39 4.76 -17.76 -1.50
CA GLN A 39 5.60 -17.15 -0.46
C GLN A 39 4.83 -16.88 0.85
N ASN A 40 3.56 -17.31 0.92
CA ASN A 40 2.66 -17.00 2.03
C ASN A 40 2.63 -15.48 2.35
N LYS A 41 2.63 -14.65 1.30
CA LYS A 41 2.65 -13.18 1.40
C LYS A 41 1.47 -12.59 0.64
N ARG A 42 1.03 -11.40 1.07
CA ARG A 42 0.00 -10.60 0.40
C ARG A 42 0.58 -9.26 -0.02
N TRP A 43 0.40 -8.93 -1.28
CA TRP A 43 0.81 -7.68 -1.88
C TRP A 43 -0.39 -6.76 -1.94
N SER A 44 -0.29 -5.57 -1.34
CA SER A 44 -1.34 -4.57 -1.45
C SER A 44 -0.78 -3.22 -1.84
N VAL A 45 -1.37 -2.62 -2.87
CA VAL A 45 -1.00 -1.30 -3.38
C VAL A 45 -2.08 -0.32 -3.00
N VAL A 46 -1.68 0.75 -2.32
CA VAL A 46 -2.56 1.86 -1.95
C VAL A 46 -2.09 3.13 -2.62
N SER A 47 -3.02 3.97 -3.05
CA SER A 47 -2.75 5.26 -3.67
C SER A 47 -3.51 6.35 -2.96
N SER A 48 -2.90 7.52 -2.83
CA SER A 48 -3.64 8.69 -2.37
C SER A 48 -4.66 9.11 -3.45
N PRO A 49 -5.84 9.63 -3.06
CA PRO A 49 -6.89 10.03 -4.01
C PRO A 49 -6.53 11.31 -4.78
N ASN A 50 -5.61 12.12 -4.25
CA ASN A 50 -5.30 13.46 -4.77
C ASN A 50 -3.86 13.60 -5.30
N SER A 51 -3.09 12.52 -5.38
CA SER A 51 -1.71 12.52 -5.87
C SER A 51 -1.40 11.18 -6.54
N ASN A 52 -0.71 11.21 -7.69
CA ASN A 52 -0.27 10.01 -8.42
C ASN A 52 0.88 9.25 -7.70
N GLU A 53 0.97 9.38 -6.38
CA GLU A 53 2.00 8.76 -5.54
C GLU A 53 1.47 7.41 -5.07
N LYS A 54 2.02 6.34 -5.64
CA LYS A 54 1.66 4.95 -5.31
C LYS A 54 2.55 4.45 -4.17
N GLN A 55 1.95 3.95 -3.10
CA GLN A 55 2.66 3.30 -2.01
C GLN A 55 2.34 1.81 -2.02
N GLN A 56 3.37 1.00 -1.80
CA GLN A 56 3.28 -0.45 -1.91
C GLN A 56 3.55 -1.07 -0.55
N ALA A 57 2.57 -1.79 -0.02
CA ALA A 57 2.71 -2.51 1.24
C ALA A 57 2.87 -4.00 0.93
N PHE A 58 3.91 -4.59 1.50
CA PHE A 58 4.10 -6.03 1.52
C PHE A 58 3.70 -6.53 2.90
N ILE A 59 2.83 -7.53 2.95
CA ILE A 59 2.25 -8.02 4.20
C ILE A 59 2.57 -9.50 4.26
N GLY A 60 3.33 -9.90 5.28
CA GLY A 60 3.86 -11.25 5.44
C GLY A 60 4.40 -11.47 6.83
#